data_AF-A0A948S673-F1
#
_entry.id   AF-A0A948S673-F1
#
_cell.length_a   1.000
_cell.length_b   1.000
_cell.length_c   1.000
_cell.angle_alpha   90.00
_cell.angle_beta   90.00
_cell.angle_gamma   90.00
#
_symmetry.space_group_name_H-M   'P 1'
#
loop_
_entity.id
_entity.type
_entity.pdbx_description
1 polymer ?
#
loop_
_entity_poly.entity_id
_entity_poly.type
_entity_poly.pdbx_seq_one_letter_code
_entity_poly.pdbx_strand_id
1 'polypeptide(L)' 'MAAKIHFEIVSPAGVSRSGEVDMVVLPTTTGEIGVLP' A
#
# COMPACT_ATOMS: atom_id res chain seq x y z
N MET A 1 17.98 0.11 10.23
CA MET A 1 17.22 1.04 9.38
C MET A 1 16.03 0.25 8.88
N ALA A 2 14.80 0.59 9.27
CA ALA A 2 13.61 -0.14 8.81
C ALA A 2 13.49 0.05 7.28
N ALA A 3 13.37 -1.05 6.53
CA ALA A 3 13.07 -0.96 5.11
C ALA A 3 11.67 -0.33 4.94
N LYS A 4 11.48 0.49 3.91
CA LYS A 4 10.21 1.17 3.64
C LYS A 4 9.64 0.71 2.30
N ILE A 5 8.33 0.57 2.23
CA ILE A 5 7.59 0.23 1.02
C ILE A 5 7.20 1.52 0.32
N HIS A 6 7.59 1.67 -0.95
CA HIS A 6 6.98 2.67 -1.82
C HIS A 6 5.66 2.13 -2.36
N PHE A 7 4.55 2.83 -2.10
CA PHE A 7 3.23 2.44 -2.57
C PHE A 7 2.61 3.51 -3.48
N GLU A 8 1.78 3.08 -4.41
CA GLU A 8 0.97 3.95 -5.26
C GLU A 8 -0.46 3.41 -5.34
N ILE A 9 -1.43 4.22 -4.91
CA ILE A 9 -2.85 3.94 -5.09
C ILE A 9 -3.27 4.63 -6.39
N VAL A 10 -3.55 3.83 -7.40
CA VAL A 10 -3.95 4.29 -8.74
C VAL A 10 -5.43 4.04 -8.97
N SER A 11 -6.09 5.00 -9.62
CA SER A 11 -7.46 4.89 -10.11
C SER A 11 -7.49 5.24 -11.60
N PRO A 12 -8.59 4.98 -12.33
CA PRO A 12 -8.70 5.38 -13.74
C PRO A 12 -8.51 6.88 -13.99
N ALA A 13 -8.73 7.73 -12.99
CA ALA A 13 -8.50 9.18 -13.07
C ALA A 13 -7.02 9.59 -12.84
N GLY A 14 -6.16 8.66 -12.42
CA GLY A 14 -4.76 8.89 -12.14
C GLY A 14 -4.32 8.38 -10.75
N VAL A 15 -3.13 8.80 -10.33
CA VAL A 15 -2.57 8.47 -9.01
C VAL A 15 -3.33 9.24 -7.94
N SER A 16 -4.01 8.51 -7.06
CA SER A 16 -4.75 9.08 -5.94
C SER A 16 -3.83 9.38 -4.75
N ARG A 17 -2.82 8.54 -4.51
CA ARG A 17 -1.85 8.71 -3.42
C ARG A 17 -0.58 7.92 -3.69
N SER A 18 0.57 8.47 -3.28
CA SER A 18 1.84 7.74 -3.24
C SER A 18 2.64 8.12 -1.99
N GLY A 19 3.59 7.27 -1.60
CA GLY A 19 4.53 7.57 -0.52
C GLY A 19 5.27 6.35 0.03
N GLU A 20 6.13 6.60 1.00
CA GLU A 20 6.87 5.56 1.72
C GLU A 20 6.21 5.24 3.06
N VAL A 21 5.95 3.96 3.30
CA VAL A 21 5.31 3.48 4.54
C VAL A 21 6.01 2.23 5.06
N ASP A 22 5.85 1.97 6.35
CA ASP A 22 6.40 0.76 6.99
C ASP A 22 5.50 -0.47 6.75
N MET A 23 4.21 -0.28 6.46
CA MET A 23 3.24 -1.36 6.20
C MET A 23 2.07 -0.87 5.36
N VAL A 24 1.55 -1.72 4.47
CA VAL A 24 0.29 -1.50 3.74
C VAL A 24 -0.73 -2.54 4.19
N VAL A 25 -1.93 -2.11 4.58
CA VAL A 25 -3.06 -3.00 4.93
C VAL A 25 -4.16 -2.82 3.89
N LEU A 26 -4.57 -3.91 3.25
CA LEU A 26 -5.60 -3.93 2.22
C LEU A 26 -6.76 -4.86 2.61
N PRO A 27 -8.02 -4.39 2.57
CA PRO A 27 -9.16 -5.27 2.69
C PRO A 27 -9.29 -6.14 1.44
N THR A 28 -9.58 -7.42 1.63
CA THR A 28 -9.76 -8.42 0.58
C THR A 28 -11.04 -9.21 0.79
N THR A 29 -11.42 -10.02 -0.20
CA THR A 29 -12.63 -10.83 -0.15
C THR A 29 -12.61 -11.92 0.93
N THR A 30 -11.44 -12.32 1.40
CA THR A 30 -11.27 -13.36 2.42
C THR A 30 -10.77 -12.83 3.77
N GLY A 31 -10.61 -11.51 3.93
CA GLY A 31 -10.06 -10.89 5.13
C GLY A 31 -9.16 -9.71 4.82
N GLU A 32 -8.09 -9.51 5.59
CA GLU A 32 -7.13 -8.42 5.38
C GLU A 32 -5.78 -8.99 4.93
N ILE A 33 -5.10 -8.27 4.03
CA ILE A 33 -3.71 -8.56 3.64
C ILE A 33 -2.80 -7.45 4.16
N GLY A 34 -1.75 -7.84 4.87
CA GLY A 34 -0.65 -6.95 5.27
C GLY A 34 0.57 -7.16 4.37
N VAL A 35 1.08 -6.08 3.78
CA VAL A 35 2.33 -6.06 3.02
C VAL A 35 3.40 -5.39 3.89
N LEU A 36 4.53 -6.09 4.06
CA LEU A 36 5.69 -5.66 4.84
C LEU A 36 6.89 -5.36 3.91
N PRO A 37 7.88 -4.58 4.37
CA PRO A 37 9.02 -4.12 3.57
C PRO A 37 9.96 -5.22 3.09
#